data_AF-A0A7V4JTT1-F1
#
_entry.id   AF-A0A7V4JTT1-F1
#
_cell.length_a   1.000
_cell.length_b   1.000
_cell.length_c   1.000
_cell.angle_alpha   90.00
_cell.angle_beta   90.00
_cell.angle_gamma   90.00
#
_symmetry.space_group_name_H-M   'P 1'
#
loop_
_entity.id
_entity.type
_entity.pdbx_description
1 polymer ?
#
loop_
_entity_poly.entity_id
_entity_poly.type
_entity_poly.pdbx_seq_one_letter_code
_entity_poly.pdbx_strand_id
1 'polypeptide(L)'
;MSAHPPDTEDVMPKHSPHTPEQRAEIVLAYLRREEPAETLCRRHGISDSTLARWRDEFLAGGTAALGAGKTQQSVQSRRIEELEQSLAGRDQVIGELTIANRILKKTVGPG
;
A
#
# COMPACT_ATOMS: atom_id res chain seq x y z
N MET A 1 4.28 -13.86 -35.12
CA MET A 1 2.98 -13.61 -34.48
C MET A 1 3.09 -14.06 -33.04
N SER A 2 3.45 -13.15 -32.13
CA SER A 2 3.44 -13.45 -30.69
C SER A 2 2.19 -12.82 -30.10
N ALA A 3 1.30 -13.68 -29.59
CA ALA A 3 0.11 -13.26 -28.89
C ALA A 3 0.51 -12.53 -27.61
N HIS A 4 0.07 -11.27 -27.49
CA HIS A 4 0.09 -10.52 -26.25
C HIS A 4 -0.99 -11.11 -25.33
N PRO A 5 -0.69 -11.45 -24.06
CA PRO A 5 -1.76 -11.84 -23.14
C PRO A 5 -2.69 -10.64 -22.92
N PRO A 6 -4.00 -10.87 -22.76
CA PRO A 6 -4.93 -9.79 -22.45
C PRO A 6 -4.53 -9.14 -21.12
N ASP A 7 -4.56 -7.81 -21.11
CA ASP A 7 -4.36 -6.97 -19.94
C ASP A 7 -5.10 -7.59 -18.75
N THR A 8 -4.36 -7.87 -17.68
CA THR A 8 -4.96 -8.33 -16.43
C THR A 8 -5.81 -7.17 -15.94
N GLU A 9 -7.13 -7.29 -16.08
CA GLU A 9 -8.08 -6.37 -15.47
C GLU A 9 -7.69 -6.21 -14.01
N ASP A 10 -7.18 -5.03 -13.67
CA ASP A 10 -7.04 -4.58 -12.30
C ASP A 10 -8.44 -4.59 -11.69
N VAL A 11 -8.76 -5.68 -10.98
CA VAL A 11 -10.03 -5.83 -10.27
C VAL A 11 -10.01 -4.79 -9.16
N MET A 12 -10.45 -3.58 -9.51
CA MET A 12 -10.59 -2.46 -8.60
C MET A 12 -11.40 -2.94 -7.39
N PRO A 13 -10.84 -2.91 -6.18
CA PRO A 13 -11.55 -3.40 -5.01
C PRO A 13 -12.82 -2.56 -4.83
N LYS A 14 -13.99 -3.23 -4.88
CA LYS A 14 -15.30 -2.62 -4.61
C LYS A 14 -15.17 -1.68 -3.43
N HIS A 15 -15.28 -0.38 -3.69
CA HIS A 15 -15.19 0.65 -2.67
C HIS A 15 -16.20 0.32 -1.57
N SER A 16 -15.68 -0.08 -0.41
CA SER A 16 -16.50 -0.20 0.78
C SER A 16 -17.04 1.20 1.09
N PRO A 17 -18.33 1.36 1.39
CA PRO A 17 -19.00 2.67 1.45
C PRO A 17 -18.49 3.61 2.56
N HIS A 18 -17.53 3.16 3.37
CA HIS A 18 -16.92 3.94 4.45
C HIS A 18 -15.44 4.17 4.17
N THR A 19 -15.04 5.44 4.18
CA THR A 19 -13.62 5.83 4.16
C THR A 19 -12.91 5.32 5.42
N PRO A 20 -11.58 5.19 5.41
CA PRO A 20 -10.83 4.80 6.60
C PRO A 20 -11.14 5.68 7.84
N GLU A 21 -11.30 6.98 7.64
CA GLU A 21 -11.62 7.95 8.69
C GLU A 21 -12.99 7.68 9.28
N GLN A 22 -14.00 7.46 8.43
CA GLN A 22 -15.36 7.12 8.88
C GLN A 22 -15.38 5.80 9.67
N ARG A 23 -14.61 4.79 9.24
CA ARG A 23 -14.49 3.53 9.99
C ARG A 23 -13.88 3.78 11.37
N ALA A 24 -12.84 4.61 11.45
CA ALA A 24 -12.20 4.96 12.71
C ALA A 24 -13.17 5.69 13.65
N GLU A 25 -13.94 6.65 13.15
CA GLU A 25 -14.97 7.34 13.94
C GLU A 25 -16.01 6.37 14.51
N ILE A 26 -16.51 5.46 13.67
CA ILE A 26 -17.49 4.44 14.09
C ILE A 26 -16.89 3.53 15.17
N VAL A 27 -15.66 3.04 14.98
CA VAL A 27 -14.97 2.20 15.97
C VAL A 27 -14.77 2.96 17.29
N LEU A 28 -14.39 4.24 17.24
CA LEU A 28 -14.22 5.06 18.44
C LEU A 28 -15.54 5.26 19.19
N ALA A 29 -16.63 5.54 18.50
CA ALA A 29 -17.97 5.64 19.10
C ALA A 29 -18.38 4.33 19.79
N TYR A 30 -18.12 3.19 19.14
CA TYR A 30 -18.34 1.86 19.71
C TYR A 30 -17.51 1.61 20.97
N LEU A 31 -16.20 1.89 20.94
CA LEU A 31 -15.30 1.69 22.08
C LEU A 31 -15.62 2.60 23.27
N ARG A 32 -16.08 3.83 22.99
CA ARG A 32 -16.53 4.80 24.01
C ARG A 32 -17.92 4.50 24.56
N ARG A 33 -18.65 3.56 23.94
CA ARG A 33 -20.03 3.20 24.29
C ARG A 33 -20.97 4.41 24.23
N GLU A 34 -20.80 5.25 23.21
CA GLU A 34 -21.64 6.44 23.00
C GLU A 34 -23.11 6.04 22.76
N GLU A 35 -23.35 4.85 22.20
CA GLU A 35 -24.68 4.26 22.03
C GLU A 35 -24.60 2.72 21.98
N PRO A 36 -25.74 2.00 22.00
CA PRO A 36 -25.76 0.55 21.81
C PRO A 36 -25.22 0.13 20.44
N ALA A 37 -24.46 -0.97 20.41
CA ALA A 37 -23.81 -1.47 19.18
C ALA A 37 -24.81 -1.68 18.03
N GLU A 38 -26.00 -2.20 18.33
CA GLU A 38 -27.05 -2.42 17.33
C GLU A 38 -27.57 -1.11 16.70
N THR A 39 -27.72 -0.06 17.50
CA THR A 39 -28.12 1.27 17.02
C THR A 39 -27.06 1.87 16.11
N LEU A 40 -25.78 1.74 16.51
CA LEU A 40 -24.64 2.18 15.71
C LEU A 40 -24.55 1.41 14.38
N CYS A 41 -24.66 0.08 14.41
CA CYS A 41 -24.65 -0.77 13.22
C CYS A 41 -25.77 -0.40 12.24
N ARG A 42 -27.01 -0.22 12.73
CA ARG A 42 -28.15 0.20 11.90
C ARG A 42 -27.95 1.57 11.28
N ARG A 43 -27.46 2.55 12.04
CA ARG A 43 -27.24 3.92 11.55
C ARG A 43 -26.21 3.97 10.42
N HIS A 44 -25.15 3.18 10.54
CA HIS A 44 -24.07 3.15 9.54
C HIS A 44 -24.27 2.06 8.48
N GLY A 45 -25.38 1.30 8.53
CA GLY A 45 -25.67 0.25 7.55
C GLY A 45 -24.63 -0.88 7.53
N ILE A 46 -24.04 -1.21 8.69
CA ILE A 46 -23.02 -2.25 8.84
C ILE A 46 -23.53 -3.39 9.72
N SER A 47 -22.96 -4.58 9.55
CA SER A 47 -23.21 -5.72 10.43
C SER A 47 -22.34 -5.65 11.69
N ASP A 48 -22.77 -6.34 12.75
CA ASP A 48 -21.95 -6.53 13.96
C ASP A 48 -20.60 -7.17 13.64
N SER A 49 -20.56 -8.11 12.69
CA SER A 49 -19.32 -8.73 12.24
C SER A 49 -18.37 -7.74 11.56
N THR A 50 -18.91 -6.78 10.81
CA THR A 50 -18.13 -5.70 10.17
C THR A 50 -17.57 -4.77 11.23
N LEU A 51 -18.39 -4.37 12.20
CA LEU A 51 -17.97 -3.54 13.33
C LEU A 51 -16.88 -4.22 14.17
N ALA A 52 -17.05 -5.51 14.49
CA ALA A 52 -16.07 -6.29 15.22
C ALA A 52 -14.73 -6.38 14.46
N ARG A 53 -14.78 -6.66 13.16
CA ARG A 53 -13.57 -6.68 12.31
C ARG A 53 -12.85 -5.34 12.31
N TRP A 54 -13.56 -4.23 12.13
CA TRP A 54 -12.95 -2.90 12.15
C TRP A 54 -12.35 -2.54 13.51
N ARG A 55 -13.02 -2.93 14.62
CA ARG A 55 -12.44 -2.78 15.96
C ARG A 55 -11.10 -3.51 16.05
N ASP A 56 -11.05 -4.76 15.61
CA ASP A 56 -9.86 -5.60 15.75
C ASP A 56 -8.72 -5.06 14.87
N GLU A 57 -9.01 -4.66 13.63
CA GLU A 57 -8.06 -3.99 12.72
C GLU A 57 -7.52 -2.68 13.33
N PHE A 58 -8.41 -1.84 13.89
CA PHE A 58 -8.04 -0.56 14.50
C PHE A 58 -7.15 -0.74 15.73
N LEU A 59 -7.48 -1.69 16.62
CA LEU A 59 -6.68 -1.98 17.82
C LEU A 59 -5.33 -2.60 17.46
N ALA A 60 -5.29 -3.51 16.48
CA ALA A 60 -4.03 -4.09 16.01
C ALA A 60 -3.10 -3.03 15.41
N GLY A 61 -3.63 -2.18 14.53
CA GLY A 61 -2.89 -1.07 13.93
C GLY A 61 -2.41 -0.05 14.98
N GLY A 62 -3.29 0.33 15.91
CA GLY A 62 -2.94 1.23 17.02
C GLY A 62 -1.85 0.64 17.93
N THR A 63 -1.95 -0.64 18.28
CA THR A 63 -0.94 -1.34 19.10
C THR A 63 0.39 -1.42 18.38
N ALA A 64 0.39 -1.77 17.09
CA ALA A 64 1.60 -1.82 16.28
C ALA A 64 2.28 -0.45 16.18
N ALA A 65 1.50 0.63 15.98
CA ALA A 65 2.03 1.99 15.93
C ALA A 65 2.64 2.43 17.27
N LEU A 66 1.99 2.10 18.39
CA LEU A 66 2.51 2.39 19.73
C LEU A 66 3.78 1.57 20.04
N GLY A 67 3.86 0.33 19.58
CA GLY A 67 5.02 -0.55 19.75
C GLY A 67 6.20 -0.21 18.84
N ALA A 68 5.96 0.31 17.63
CA ALA A 68 7.01 0.62 16.68
C ALA A 68 7.89 1.79 17.16
N GLY A 69 7.36 2.75 17.92
CA GLY A 69 8.10 3.95 18.31
C GLY A 69 8.47 4.82 17.09
N LYS A 70 8.59 6.13 17.30
CA LYS A 70 8.88 7.10 16.22
C LYS A 70 10.18 6.77 15.46
N THR A 71 11.14 6.14 16.15
CA THR A 71 12.43 5.76 15.59
C THR A 71 12.32 4.63 14.56
N GLN A 72 11.56 3.56 14.80
CA GLN A 72 11.49 2.45 13.83
C GLN A 72 10.78 2.87 12.53
N GLN A 73 9.73 3.68 12.63
CA GLN A 73 9.07 4.24 11.44
C GLN A 73 10.04 5.09 10.62
N SER A 74 10.82 5.97 11.27
CA SER A 74 11.82 6.78 10.57
C SER A 74 12.93 5.95 9.91
N VAL A 75 13.34 4.83 10.53
CA VAL A 75 14.34 3.92 9.98
C VAL A 75 13.80 3.18 8.75
N GLN A 76 12.54 2.72 8.79
CA GLN A 76 11.91 2.09 7.63
C GLN A 76 11.76 3.06 6.47
N SER A 77 11.26 4.28 6.71
CA SER A 77 11.14 5.31 5.67
C SER A 77 12.49 5.66 5.05
N ARG A 78 13.51 5.90 5.88
CA ARG A 78 14.87 6.16 5.40
C ARG A 78 15.41 4.99 4.58
N ARG A 79 15.14 3.76 5.00
CA ARG A 79 15.58 2.57 4.27
C ARG A 79 14.90 2.44 2.91
N ILE A 80 13.63 2.77 2.81
CA ILE A 80 12.89 2.80 1.54
C ILE A 80 13.52 3.83 0.61
N GLU A 81 13.74 5.06 1.08
CA GLU A 81 14.38 6.12 0.29
C GLU A 81 15.78 5.72 -0.21
N GLU A 82 16.61 5.12 0.66
CA GLU A 82 17.93 4.60 0.29
C GLU A 82 17.86 3.54 -0.82
N LEU A 83 16.87 2.64 -0.73
CA LEU A 83 16.67 1.59 -1.73
C LEU A 83 16.18 2.17 -3.07
N GLU A 84 15.24 3.12 -3.03
CA GLU A 84 14.75 3.81 -4.23
C GLU A 84 15.88 4.57 -4.95
N GLN A 85 16.74 5.28 -4.20
CA GLN A 85 17.92 5.94 -4.76
C GLN A 85 18.90 4.93 -5.38
N SER A 86 19.14 3.80 -4.71
CA SER A 86 20.01 2.75 -5.24
C SER A 86 19.46 2.12 -6.52
N LEU A 87 18.15 1.96 -6.63
CA LEU A 87 17.50 1.46 -7.84
C LEU A 87 17.64 2.47 -8.99
N ALA A 88 17.35 3.74 -8.75
CA ALA A 88 17.50 4.80 -9.75
C ALA A 88 18.94 4.89 -10.29
N GLY A 89 19.94 4.81 -9.41
CA GLY A 89 21.34 4.81 -9.83
C GLY A 89 21.72 3.57 -10.66
N ARG A 90 21.17 2.41 -10.32
CA ARG A 90 21.37 1.18 -11.11
C ARG A 90 20.74 1.27 -12.49
N ASP A 91 19.52 1.79 -12.58
CA ASP A 91 18.81 1.97 -13.85
C ASP A 91 19.56 2.93 -14.79
N GLN A 92 20.14 4.01 -14.24
CA GLN A 92 20.99 4.92 -15.01
C GLN A 92 22.22 4.19 -15.58
N VAL A 93 22.96 3.46 -14.74
CA VAL A 93 24.17 2.71 -15.18
C VAL A 93 23.80 1.68 -16.24
N ILE A 94 22.69 0.96 -16.07
CA ILE A 94 22.19 0.01 -17.08
C ILE A 94 21.86 0.72 -18.39
N GLY A 95 21.20 1.89 -18.33
CA GLY A 95 20.91 2.72 -19.50
C GLY A 95 22.17 3.14 -20.26
N GLU A 96 23.17 3.67 -19.55
CA GLU A 96 24.46 4.07 -20.12
C GLU A 96 25.18 2.88 -20.77
N LEU A 97 25.26 1.75 -20.07
CA LEU A 97 25.88 0.52 -20.60
C LEU A 97 25.12 -0.05 -21.81
N THR A 98 23.79 0.10 -21.85
CA THR A 98 22.96 -0.34 -22.97
C THR A 98 23.24 0.50 -24.21
N ILE A 99 23.34 1.82 -24.06
CA ILE A 99 23.72 2.74 -25.14
C ILE A 99 25.13 2.42 -25.64
N ALA A 100 26.10 2.29 -24.73
CA ALA A 100 27.48 1.95 -25.07
C ALA A 100 27.59 0.62 -25.83
N ASN A 101 26.89 -0.43 -25.36
CA ASN A 101 26.84 -1.72 -26.04
C ASN A 101 26.24 -1.61 -27.45
N ARG A 102 25.19 -0.81 -27.63
CA ARG A 102 24.56 -0.62 -28.94
C ARG A 102 25.50 0.09 -29.92
N ILE A 103 26.27 1.07 -29.45
CA ILE A 103 27.27 1.78 -30.26
C ILE A 103 28.39 0.81 -30.64
N LEU A 104 28.97 0.10 -29.68
CA LEU A 104 30.04 -0.87 -29.93
C LEU A 104 29.62 -1.95 -30.93
N LYS A 105 28.43 -2.51 -30.80
CA LYS A 105 27.90 -3.49 -31.78
C LYS A 105 27.77 -2.91 -33.20
N LYS A 106 27.50 -1.60 -33.34
CA LYS A 106 27.43 -0.93 -34.64
C LYS A 106 28.81 -0.59 -35.21
N THR A 107 29.79 -0.29 -34.36
CA THR A 107 31.16 0.07 -34.80
C THR A 107 32.06 -1.13 -35.02
N VAL A 108 31.74 -2.29 -34.42
CA VAL A 108 32.51 -3.54 -34.50
C VAL A 108 31.80 -4.61 -35.34
N GLY A 109 30.64 -4.31 -35.95
CA GLY A 109 29.96 -5.20 -36.91
C GLY A 109 30.78 -5.41 -38.20
N PRO A 110 30.73 -6.60 -38.82
CA PRO A 110 31.82 -7.18 -39.60
C PRO A 110 32.11 -6.40 -40.88
N GLY A 111 33.39 -6.07 -41.09
CA GLY A 111 33.94 -5.89 -42.43
C GLY A 111 34.13 -7.24 -43.12
#